data_AF-A0A8J8H684-F1
#
_entry.id   AF-A0A8J8H684-F1
#
_cell.length_a   1.000
_cell.length_b   1.000
_cell.length_c   1.000
_cell.angle_alpha   90.00
_cell.angle_beta   90.00
_cell.angle_gamma   90.00
#
_symmetry.space_group_name_H-M   'P 1'
#
loop_
_entity.id
_entity.type
_entity.pdbx_description
1 polymer ?
#
loop_
_entity_poly.entity_id
_entity_poly.type
_entity_poly.pdbx_seq_one_letter_code
_entity_poly.pdbx_strand_id
1 'polypeptide(L)' 'MEKIRIINNGFSTGFWFAAWLFTIGYLNLSFPKLIYAIILWPYYLGLHFSQFFKN' A
#
# COMPACT_ATOMS: atom_id res chain seq x y z
N MET A 1 -2.84 -32.41 18.20
CA MET A 1 -2.52 -30.99 18.45
C MET A 1 -1.88 -30.44 17.18
N GLU A 2 -2.62 -29.73 16.34
CA GLU A 2 -2.09 -29.15 15.11
C GLU A 2 -1.37 -27.83 15.45
N LYS A 3 -0.07 -27.74 15.12
CA LYS A 3 0.75 -26.58 15.45
C LYS A 3 0.46 -25.47 14.43
N ILE A 4 -0.42 -24.54 14.77
CA ILE A 4 -0.66 -23.35 13.95
C ILE A 4 0.61 -22.51 13.94
N ARG A 5 1.28 -22.45 12.78
CA ARG A 5 2.48 -21.63 12.58
C ARG A 5 2.01 -20.20 12.31
N ILE A 6 2.24 -19.29 13.26
CA ILE A 6 2.00 -17.86 13.06
C ILE A 6 3.12 -17.34 12.15
N ILE A 7 2.81 -17.07 10.89
CA ILE A 7 3.73 -16.49 9.92
C ILE A 7 3.55 -14.97 9.98
N ASN A 8 4.59 -14.25 10.38
CA ASN A 8 4.55 -12.78 10.45
C ASN A 8 4.79 -12.19 9.04
N ASN A 9 3.75 -11.65 8.40
CA ASN A 9 3.85 -10.96 7.11
C ASN A 9 4.40 -9.51 7.22
N GLY A 10 5.28 -9.24 8.19
CA GLY A 10 5.81 -7.89 8.45
C GLY A 10 6.51 -7.24 7.25
N PHE A 11 7.06 -8.06 6.34
CA PHE A 11 7.68 -7.57 5.10
C PHE A 11 6.67 -6.86 4.18
N SER A 12 5.44 -7.38 4.07
CA SER A 12 4.40 -6.78 3.23
C SER A 12 3.98 -5.40 3.75
N THR A 13 3.86 -5.27 5.07
CA THR A 13 3.46 -4.00 5.71
C THR A 13 4.57 -2.96 5.61
N GLY A 14 5.83 -3.36 5.83
CA GLY A 14 6.98 -2.46 5.70
C GLY A 14 7.17 -1.95 4.28
N PHE A 15 7.04 -2.82 3.29
CA PHE A 15 7.13 -2.44 1.88
C PHE A 15 6.00 -1.50 1.47
N TRP A 16 4.77 -1.78 1.89
CA TRP A 16 3.62 -0.91 1.63
C TRP A 16 3.81 0.49 2.22
N PHE A 17 4.28 0.57 3.47
CA PHE A 17 4.53 1.83 4.14
C PHE A 17 5.68 2.63 3.51
N ALA A 18 6.78 1.95 3.15
CA ALA A 18 7.91 2.58 2.48
C ALA A 18 7.53 3.21 1.13
N ALA A 19 6.73 2.51 0.33
CA ALA A 19 6.26 3.04 -0.94
C ALA A 19 5.26 4.22 -0.75
N TRP A 20 4.58 4.30 0.41
CA TRP A 20 3.69 5.41 0.82
C TRP A 20 4.50 6.68 1.06
N LEU A 21 5.54 6.56 1.88
CA LEU A 21 6.47 7.66 2.16
C LEU A 21 7.22 8.10 0.90
N PHE A 22 7.64 7.16 0.05
CA PHE A 22 8.31 7.46 -1.21
C PHE A 22 7.43 8.31 -2.12
N THR A 23 6.16 7.94 -2.30
CA THR A 23 5.23 8.68 -3.17
C THR A 23 4.96 10.09 -2.63
N ILE A 24 4.78 10.23 -1.32
CA ILE A 24 4.54 11.52 -0.67
C ILE A 24 5.74 12.46 -0.84
N GLY A 25 6.96 11.94 -0.60
CA GLY A 25 8.20 12.69 -0.76
C GLY A 25 8.54 13.01 -2.22
N TYR A 26 8.29 12.08 -3.14
CA TYR A 26 8.52 12.26 -4.57
C TYR A 26 7.63 13.38 -5.15
N LEU A 27 6.34 13.42 -4.79
CA LEU A 27 5.40 14.41 -5.34
C LEU A 27 5.42 15.77 -4.61
N ASN A 28 6.18 15.93 -3.51
CA ASN A 28 6.20 17.14 -2.70
C ASN A 28 4.79 17.68 -2.40
N LEU A 29 3.90 16.77 -1.98
CA LEU A 29 2.49 17.08 -1.79
C LEU A 29 2.29 18.09 -0.66
N SER A 30 1.61 19.19 -0.97
CA SER A 30 1.12 20.14 0.03
C SER A 30 0.23 19.42 1.05
N PHE A 31 0.24 19.85 2.31
CA PHE A 31 -0.45 19.20 3.44
C PHE A 31 -1.88 18.63 3.14
N PRO A 32 -2.80 19.34 2.47
CA PRO A 32 -4.13 18.77 2.15
C PRO A 32 -4.08 17.67 1.10
N LYS A 33 -3.13 17.71 0.17
CA LYS A 33 -2.95 16.67 -0.85
C LYS A 33 -2.42 15.36 -0.26
N LEU A 34 -1.76 15.44 0.90
CA LEU A 34 -1.28 14.28 1.64
C LEU A 34 -2.46 13.37 2.02
N ILE A 35 -3.56 13.93 2.54
CA ILE A 35 -4.80 13.19 2.87
C ILE A 35 -5.41 12.51 1.64
N TYR A 36 -5.44 13.19 0.50
CA TYR A 36 -5.92 12.58 -0.73
C TYR A 36 -5.00 11.44 -1.20
N ALA A 37 -3.68 11.58 -1.06
CA ALA A 37 -2.74 10.52 -1.40
C ALA A 37 -2.96 9.26 -0.52
N ILE A 38 -3.28 9.44 0.76
CA ILE A 38 -3.62 8.34 1.68
C ILE A 38 -4.77 7.47 1.17
N ILE A 39 -5.82 8.12 0.66
CA ILE A 39 -7.06 7.46 0.25
C ILE A 39 -6.97 6.95 -1.19
N LEU A 40 -6.45 7.78 -2.10
CA LEU A 40 -6.39 7.46 -3.53
C LEU A 40 -5.41 6.33 -3.81
N TRP A 41 -4.29 6.27 -3.09
CA TRP A 41 -3.25 5.31 -3.41
C TRP A 41 -3.66 3.83 -3.25
N PRO A 42 -4.26 3.36 -2.13
CA PRO A 42 -4.79 2.00 -2.04
C PRO A 42 -5.91 1.73 -3.05
N TYR A 43 -6.74 2.73 -3.36
CA TYR A 43 -7.82 2.60 -4.34
C TYR A 43 -7.28 2.32 -5.74
N TYR A 44 -6.33 3.13 -6.22
CA TYR A 44 -5.73 2.95 -7.55
C TYR A 44 -4.90 1.65 -7.64
N LEU A 45 -4.16 1.29 -6.60
CA LEU A 45 -3.45 -0.01 -6.57
C LEU A 45 -4.42 -1.18 -6.62
N GLY A 46 -5.52 -1.12 -5.87
CA GLY A 46 -6.57 -2.13 -5.92
C GLY A 46 -7.21 -2.26 -7.30
N LEU A 47 -7.49 -1.14 -7.96
CA LEU A 47 -8.00 -1.14 -9.34
C LEU A 47 -7.00 -1.75 -10.33
N HIS A 48 -5.73 -1.35 -10.27
CA HIS A 48 -4.68 -1.89 -11.15
C HIS A 48 -4.48 -3.39 -10.95
N PHE A 49 -4.43 -3.86 -9.70
CA PHE A 49 -4.32 -5.28 -9.41
C PHE A 49 -5.58 -6.04 -9.81
N SER A 50 -6.77 -5.50 -9.55
CA SER A 50 -8.03 -6.14 -9.96
C SER A 50 -8.13 -6.29 -11.49
N GLN A 51 -7.65 -5.30 -12.24
CA GLN A 51 -7.56 -5.40 -13.70
C GLN A 51 -6.54 -6.46 -14.13
N PHE A 52 -5.38 -6.52 -13.48
CA PHE A 52 -4.36 -7.53 -13.77
C PHE A 52 -4.88 -8.96 -13.56
N PHE A 53 -5.62 -9.22 -12.48
CA PHE A 53 -6.18 -10.56 -12.19
C PHE A 53 -7.37 -10.96 -13.06
N LYS A 54 -7.95 -10.03 -13.83
CA LYS A 54 -9.11 -10.29 -14.71
C LYS A 54 -8.70 -10.69 -16.14
N ASN A 55 -7.42 -10.58 -16.49
CA ASN A 55 -6.83 -11.05 -17.75
C ASN A 55 -6.21 -12.43 -17.59
#